data_AF-K1UP38-F1
#
_entry.id   AF-K1UP38-F1
#
_cell.length_a   1.000
_cell.length_b   1.000
_cell.length_c   1.000
_cell.angle_alpha   90.00
_cell.angle_beta   90.00
_cell.angle_gamma   90.00
#
_symmetry.space_group_name_H-M   'P 1'
#
loop_
_entity.id
_entity.type
_entity.pdbx_description
1 polymer ?
#
loop_
_entity_poly.entity_id
_entity_poly.type
_entity_poly.pdbx_seq_one_letter_code
_entity_poly.pdbx_strand_id
1 'polypeptide(L)' 'MATAIITGSARGIGAAIALRLAKDGYDIALN' A
#
# COMPACT_ATOMS: atom_id res chain seq x y z
N MET A 1 2.80 14.59 4.54
CA MET A 1 2.73 13.13 4.77
C MET A 1 1.33 12.68 4.39
N ALA A 2 1.20 11.74 3.47
CA ALA A 2 -0.09 11.30 2.93
C ALA A 2 -0.39 9.87 3.38
N THR A 3 -1.68 9.57 3.55
CA THR A 3 -2.16 8.26 3.99
C THR A 3 -2.87 7.55 2.84
N ALA A 4 -2.64 6.26 2.67
CA ALA A 4 -3.32 5.45 1.64
C ALA A 4 -3.98 4.20 2.23
N ILE A 5 -5.19 3.89 1.77
CA ILE A 5 -5.89 2.64 2.07
C ILE A 5 -5.84 1.78 0.83
N ILE A 6 -5.27 0.58 0.94
CA ILE A 6 -5.18 -0.39 -0.15
C ILE A 6 -6.08 -1.57 0.18
N THR A 7 -7.02 -1.87 -0.72
CA THR A 7 -7.87 -3.06 -0.66
C THR A 7 -7.39 -4.12 -1.66
N GLY A 8 -7.56 -5.40 -1.34
CA GLY A 8 -7.08 -6.49 -2.20
C GLY A 8 -5.55 -6.58 -2.23
N SER A 9 -4.91 -6.24 -1.13
CA SER A 9 -3.44 -6.13 -1.01
C SER A 9 -2.72 -7.46 -0.78
N ALA A 10 -3.45 -8.57 -0.68
CA ALA A 10 -2.87 -9.88 -0.37
C ALA A 10 -1.95 -10.46 -1.47
N ARG A 11 -2.11 -10.04 -2.73
CA ARG A 11 -1.30 -10.52 -3.87
C ARG A 11 -1.42 -9.61 -5.10
N GLY A 12 -0.59 -9.87 -6.10
CA GLY A 12 -0.64 -9.21 -7.41
C GLY A 12 -0.40 -7.70 -7.30
N ILE A 13 -1.23 -6.92 -7.99
CA ILE A 13 -1.04 -5.47 -8.13
C ILE A 13 -1.21 -4.76 -6.77
N GLY A 14 -2.20 -5.16 -5.96
CA GLY A 14 -2.42 -4.55 -4.64
C GLY A 14 -1.19 -4.67 -3.74
N ALA A 15 -0.55 -5.84 -3.72
CA ALA A 15 0.69 -6.07 -2.98
C ALA A 15 1.86 -5.21 -3.51
N ALA A 16 2.01 -5.12 -4.83
CA ALA A 16 3.07 -4.32 -5.46
C ALA A 16 2.93 -2.82 -5.15
N ILE A 17 1.70 -2.30 -5.17
CA ILE A 17 1.41 -0.90 -4.84
C ILE A 17 1.69 -0.63 -3.35
N ALA A 18 1.22 -1.50 -2.45
CA ALA A 18 1.47 -1.37 -1.01
C ALA A 18 2.97 -1.31 -0.70
N LEU A 19 3.77 -2.20 -1.33
CA LEU A 19 5.23 -2.22 -1.17
C LEU A 19 5.91 -0.96 -1.72
N ARG A 20 5.43 -0.41 -2.84
CA ARG A 20 5.97 0.83 -3.40
C ARG A 20 5.69 2.00 -2.46
N LEU A 21 4.44 2.17 -2.03
CA LEU A 21 4.03 3.28 -1.17
C LEU A 21 4.72 3.23 0.21
N ALA A 22 4.90 2.03 0.77
CA ALA A 22 5.67 1.86 2.01
C ALA A 22 7.11 2.36 1.86
N LYS A 23 7.78 2.04 0.74
CA LYS A 23 9.14 2.51 0.44
C LYS A 23 9.22 4.02 0.25
N ASP A 24 8.17 4.61 -0.30
CA ASP A 24 8.06 6.04 -0.52
C ASP A 24 7.67 6.82 0.76
N GLY A 25 7.49 6.13 1.90
CA GLY A 25 7.28 6.72 3.22
C GLY A 25 5.83 7.08 3.55
N TYR A 26 4.87 6.46 2.88
CA TYR A 26 3.45 6.66 3.15
C TYR A 26 3.00 5.92 4.40
N ASP A 27 2.05 6.51 5.12
CA ASP A 27 1.28 5.80 6.15
C ASP A 27 0.18 4.99 5.45
N ILE A 28 0.17 3.67 5.62
CA ILE A 28 -0.66 2.78 4.81
C ILE A 28 -1.49 1.83 5.67
N ALA A 29 -2.77 1.69 5.32
CA ALA A 29 -3.68 0.70 5.86
C ALA A 29 -4.04 -0.33 4.78
N LEU A 30 -4.07 -1.61 5.16
CA LEU A 30 -4.27 -2.74 4.25
C LEU A 30 -5.56 -3.49 4.61
N ASN A 31 -6.38 -3.80 3.61
CA ASN A 31 -7.57 -4.66 3.69
C ASN A 31 -7.65 -5.55 2.43
#